data_AF-A0A357SZM5-F1
#
_entry.id   AF-A0A357SZM5-F1
#
_cell.length_a   1.000
_cell.length_b   1.000
_cell.length_c   1.000
_cell.angle_alpha   90.00
_cell.angle_beta   90.00
_cell.angle_gamma   90.00
#
_symmetry.space_group_name_H-M   'P 1'
#
loop_
_entity.id
_entity.type
_entity.pdbx_description
1 polymer ?
#
loop_
_entity_poly.entity_id
_entity_poly.type
_entity_poly.pdbx_seq_one_letter_code
_entity_poly.pdbx_strand_id
1 'polypeptide(L)'
;EKESGFDLKKEDGKYIIPFRPVLIAGDDITFITDGRLGLPFTEKYLELISRENLMTDKKISACAGVAITKTKYPFSRGYKLAEELCQNAKDQAREAKISKNEETSWLDFHMAYGGFSGSLMEIRRKKCSINNCQLHFGPYLVASDDLSDEKNIKHLKNGIKDFINTKKWPRSMVKEFREYLTLGERAAQDFRDEMQIKGRELYDLPATGKGYGVNIWRGGSTPYFDMIELLDFYPKHFLTAGQVNTDA
;
A
#
# COMPACT_ATOMS: atom_id res chain seq x y z
N GLU A 1 -3.35 -19.52 22.34
CA GLU A 1 -2.76 -19.04 21.06
C GLU A 1 -2.44 -17.55 21.16
N LYS A 2 -1.15 -17.18 21.11
CA LYS A 2 -0.73 -15.78 20.90
C LYS A 2 -0.61 -15.54 19.40
N GLU A 3 -1.71 -15.59 18.66
CA GLU A 3 -1.66 -15.75 17.20
C GLU A 3 -1.81 -14.46 16.36
N SER A 4 -2.08 -13.30 16.96
CA SER A 4 -2.10 -12.03 16.21
C SER A 4 -1.14 -10.95 16.75
N GLY A 5 -0.61 -11.10 17.95
CA GLY A 5 0.26 -10.08 18.57
C GLY A 5 -0.41 -8.72 18.79
N PHE A 6 -1.75 -8.67 18.78
CA PHE A 6 -2.54 -7.50 19.16
C PHE A 6 -3.48 -7.89 20.29
N ASP A 7 -3.25 -7.35 21.49
CA ASP A 7 -4.17 -7.53 22.62
C ASP A 7 -5.35 -6.57 22.46
N LEU A 8 -6.40 -7.05 21.79
CA LEU A 8 -7.65 -6.30 21.62
C LEU A 8 -8.42 -6.29 22.94
N LYS A 9 -8.58 -5.10 23.51
CA LYS A 9 -9.40 -4.90 24.71
C LYS A 9 -10.88 -4.88 24.33
N LYS A 10 -11.74 -5.31 25.26
CA LYS A 10 -13.18 -5.14 25.16
C LYS A 10 -13.67 -4.18 26.25
N GLU A 11 -14.57 -3.28 25.88
CA GLU A 11 -15.27 -2.38 26.78
C GLU A 11 -16.73 -2.31 26.31
N ASP A 12 -17.69 -2.51 27.21
CA ASP A 12 -19.13 -2.56 26.93
C ASP A 12 -19.52 -3.49 25.76
N GLY A 13 -18.87 -4.67 25.68
CA GLY A 13 -19.10 -5.65 24.62
C GLY A 13 -18.52 -5.29 23.26
N LYS A 14 -17.89 -4.12 23.12
CA LYS A 14 -17.25 -3.64 21.88
C LYS A 14 -15.74 -3.82 21.95
N TYR A 15 -15.12 -4.13 20.82
CA TYR A 15 -13.66 -4.16 20.71
C TYR A 15 -13.11 -2.74 20.63
N ILE A 16 -12.11 -2.44 21.46
CA ILE A 16 -11.35 -1.21 21.37
C ILE A 16 -10.34 -1.36 20.23
N ILE A 17 -10.50 -0.54 19.21
CA ILE A 17 -9.58 -0.52 18.07
C ILE A 17 -8.24 0.10 18.55
N PRO A 18 -7.09 -0.55 18.29
CA PRO A 18 -5.80 -0.15 18.86
C PRO A 18 -5.17 1.04 18.11
N PHE A 19 -5.91 2.12 17.90
CA PHE A 19 -5.36 3.40 17.42
C PHE A 19 -5.55 4.51 18.44
N ARG A 20 -4.72 5.55 18.33
CA ARG A 20 -4.75 6.75 19.13
C ARG A 20 -5.03 7.94 18.21
N PRO A 21 -6.22 8.56 18.27
CA PRO A 21 -6.47 9.78 17.54
C PRO A 21 -5.51 10.88 18.01
N VAL A 22 -5.03 11.67 17.05
CA VAL A 22 -4.17 12.84 17.28
C VAL A 22 -4.91 14.10 16.89
N LEU A 23 -5.55 14.09 15.73
CA LEU A 23 -6.34 15.18 15.19
C LEU A 23 -7.63 14.62 14.61
N ILE A 24 -8.75 15.21 15.00
CA ILE A 24 -10.05 14.99 14.38
C ILE A 24 -10.65 16.39 14.26
N ALA A 25 -10.47 17.05 13.12
CA ALA A 25 -10.88 18.43 12.92
C ALA A 25 -11.40 18.61 11.50
N GLY A 26 -12.70 18.91 11.37
CA GLY A 26 -13.33 19.05 10.06
C GLY A 26 -13.27 17.75 9.27
N ASP A 27 -12.66 17.82 8.08
CA ASP A 27 -12.41 16.70 7.18
C ASP A 27 -11.05 16.00 7.42
N ASP A 28 -10.19 16.56 8.26
CA ASP A 28 -8.87 15.98 8.55
C ASP A 28 -8.89 15.06 9.77
N ILE A 29 -8.43 13.83 9.56
CA ILE A 29 -8.25 12.81 10.61
C ILE A 29 -6.80 12.34 10.60
N THR A 30 -6.15 12.41 11.76
CA THR A 30 -4.84 11.80 12.01
C THR A 30 -4.91 10.88 13.22
N PHE A 31 -4.38 9.68 13.08
CA PHE A 31 -4.22 8.73 14.17
C PHE A 31 -2.86 8.02 14.14
N ILE A 32 -2.47 7.47 15.28
CA ILE A 32 -1.29 6.61 15.45
C ILE A 32 -1.79 5.20 15.78
N THR A 33 -1.19 4.17 15.18
CA THR A 33 -1.50 2.77 15.47
C THR A 33 -0.22 1.94 15.38
N ASP A 34 -0.30 0.65 15.68
CA ASP A 34 0.78 -0.29 15.35
C ASP A 34 1.05 -0.25 13.84
N GLY A 35 2.32 -0.20 13.43
CA GLY A 35 2.70 -0.04 12.03
C GLY A 35 2.09 -1.07 11.09
N ARG A 36 1.75 -2.25 11.60
CA ARG A 36 1.07 -3.31 10.84
C ARG A 36 -0.41 -3.02 10.54
N LEU A 37 -1.03 -2.13 11.31
CA LEU A 37 -2.45 -1.79 11.20
C LEU A 37 -2.70 -0.48 10.45
N GLY A 38 -1.67 0.35 10.26
CA GLY A 38 -1.81 1.67 9.63
C GLY A 38 -2.45 1.59 8.25
N LEU A 39 -1.88 0.82 7.34
CA LEU A 39 -2.40 0.65 5.98
C LEU A 39 -3.81 0.01 5.95
N PRO A 40 -4.05 -1.15 6.61
CA PRO A 40 -5.39 -1.76 6.62
C PRO A 40 -6.47 -0.86 7.22
N PHE A 41 -6.19 -0.12 8.29
CA PHE A 41 -7.18 0.77 8.90
C PHE A 41 -7.48 1.96 7.99
N THR A 42 -6.47 2.56 7.39
CA THR A 42 -6.67 3.67 6.46
C THR A 42 -7.40 3.23 5.19
N GLU A 43 -7.02 2.09 4.60
CA GLU A 43 -7.76 1.50 3.48
C GLU A 43 -9.22 1.29 3.86
N LYS A 44 -9.49 0.70 5.03
CA LYS A 44 -10.86 0.43 5.46
C LYS A 44 -11.66 1.70 5.69
N TYR A 45 -11.04 2.73 6.27
CA TYR A 45 -11.65 4.04 6.45
C TYR A 45 -12.04 4.67 5.09
N LEU A 46 -11.12 4.66 4.12
CA LEU A 46 -11.39 5.15 2.77
C LEU A 46 -12.49 4.34 2.06
N GLU A 47 -12.54 3.02 2.25
CA GLU A 47 -13.64 2.20 1.73
C GLU A 47 -15.01 2.59 2.33
N LEU A 48 -15.07 2.83 3.64
CA LEU A 48 -16.32 3.16 4.32
C LEU A 48 -16.81 4.54 3.90
N ILE A 49 -15.95 5.55 3.92
CA ILE A 49 -16.35 6.93 3.58
C ILE A 49 -16.78 7.05 2.11
N SER A 50 -16.17 6.27 1.20
CA SER A 50 -16.56 6.25 -0.21
C SER A 50 -17.82 5.44 -0.51
N ARG A 51 -18.29 4.62 0.44
CA ARG A 51 -19.57 3.91 0.35
C ARG A 51 -20.71 4.69 0.98
N GLU A 52 -20.43 5.51 1.99
CA GLU A 52 -21.46 6.31 2.64
C GLU A 52 -21.87 7.49 1.76
N ASN A 53 -23.17 7.54 1.42
CA ASN A 53 -23.79 8.74 0.88
C ASN A 53 -24.10 9.67 2.06
N LEU A 54 -23.08 10.37 2.54
CA LEU A 54 -23.24 11.35 3.62
C LEU A 54 -24.01 12.57 3.06
N MET A 55 -25.32 12.58 3.31
CA MET A 55 -26.24 13.74 3.27
C MET A 55 -26.48 14.41 1.90
N THR A 56 -25.73 14.07 0.85
CA THR A 56 -25.95 14.55 -0.53
C THR A 56 -25.85 13.36 -1.48
N ASP A 57 -26.55 13.40 -2.62
CA ASP A 57 -26.51 12.35 -3.67
C ASP A 57 -25.12 12.18 -4.35
N LYS A 58 -24.06 12.67 -3.72
CA LYS A 58 -22.68 12.63 -4.21
C LYS A 58 -21.84 11.74 -3.31
N LYS A 59 -21.14 10.80 -3.93
CA LYS A 59 -20.10 10.00 -3.28
C LYS A 59 -19.01 10.91 -2.73
N ILE A 60 -18.58 10.64 -1.50
CA ILE A 60 -17.44 11.34 -0.89
C ILE A 60 -16.16 10.61 -1.25
N SER A 61 -15.18 11.34 -1.75
CA SER A 61 -13.80 10.87 -1.95
C SER A 61 -12.92 11.38 -0.82
N ALA A 62 -11.91 10.59 -0.46
CA ALA A 62 -10.92 10.99 0.53
C ALA A 62 -9.53 10.48 0.12
N CYS A 63 -8.49 11.20 0.51
CA CYS A 63 -7.11 10.82 0.28
C CYS A 63 -6.40 10.63 1.61
N ALA A 64 -5.44 9.72 1.66
CA ALA A 64 -4.68 9.49 2.89
C ALA A 64 -3.21 9.17 2.62
N GLY A 65 -2.38 9.46 3.63
CA GLY A 65 -0.97 9.13 3.66
C GLY A 65 -0.62 8.32 4.90
N VAL A 66 0.14 7.24 4.74
CA VAL A 66 0.55 6.35 5.85
C VAL A 66 2.07 6.28 5.96
N ALA A 67 2.61 6.88 7.01
CA ALA A 67 4.02 6.76 7.36
C ALA A 67 4.24 5.66 8.40
N ILE A 68 4.93 4.58 8.02
CA ILE A 68 5.31 3.50 8.93
C ILE A 68 6.73 3.78 9.43
N THR A 69 6.89 3.99 10.73
CA THR A 69 8.17 4.41 11.33
C THR A 69 8.54 3.57 12.55
N LYS A 70 9.81 3.61 12.97
CA LYS A 70 10.25 2.99 14.23
C LYS A 70 9.71 3.79 15.42
N THR A 71 9.50 3.14 16.57
CA THR A 71 8.96 3.78 17.79
C THR A 71 9.75 5.02 18.27
N LYS A 72 11.06 5.06 18.04
CA LYS A 72 11.93 6.21 18.42
C LYS A 72 12.07 7.26 17.31
N TYR A 73 11.38 7.10 16.19
CA TYR A 73 11.41 8.07 15.11
C TYR A 73 10.73 9.38 15.56
N PRO A 74 11.31 10.57 15.30
CA PRO A 74 10.73 11.82 15.77
C PRO A 74 9.29 12.00 15.26
N PHE A 75 8.34 12.17 16.18
CA PHE A 75 6.92 12.26 15.86
C PHE A 75 6.62 13.35 14.82
N SER A 76 7.18 14.55 14.98
CA SER A 76 6.99 15.67 14.05
C SER A 76 7.43 15.34 12.62
N ARG A 77 8.49 14.52 12.45
CA ARG A 77 8.90 14.05 11.12
C ARG A 77 7.96 12.99 10.57
N GLY A 78 7.48 12.07 11.41
CA GLY A 78 6.52 11.04 10.99
C GLY A 78 5.19 11.66 10.55
N TYR A 79 4.71 12.65 11.30
CA TYR A 79 3.53 13.43 10.97
C TYR A 79 3.69 14.18 9.64
N LYS A 80 4.79 14.94 9.48
CA LYS A 80 5.08 15.66 8.23
C LYS A 80 5.16 14.71 7.03
N LEU A 81 5.80 13.55 7.19
CA LEU A 81 5.88 12.54 6.14
C LEU A 81 4.50 12.00 5.76
N ALA A 82 3.62 11.75 6.73
CA ALA A 82 2.24 11.33 6.47
C ALA A 82 1.44 12.40 5.71
N GLU A 83 1.62 13.68 6.02
CA GLU A 83 1.02 14.79 5.27
C GLU A 83 1.55 14.87 3.84
N GLU A 84 2.86 14.76 3.63
CA GLU A 84 3.47 14.76 2.29
C GLU A 84 2.96 13.58 1.44
N LEU A 85 2.76 12.40 2.04
CA LEU A 85 2.15 11.24 1.39
C LEU A 85 0.67 11.50 1.05
N CYS A 86 -0.08 12.09 1.98
CA CYS A 86 -1.47 12.45 1.74
C CYS A 86 -1.60 13.47 0.61
N GLN A 87 -0.69 14.42 0.52
CA GLN A 87 -0.66 15.39 -0.57
C GLN A 87 -0.38 14.72 -1.91
N ASN A 88 0.55 13.76 -1.97
CA ASN A 88 0.82 12.99 -3.18
C ASN A 88 -0.42 12.19 -3.64
N ALA A 89 -1.17 11.60 -2.71
CA ALA A 89 -2.45 10.96 -3.02
C ALA A 89 -3.50 11.96 -3.54
N LYS A 90 -3.59 13.16 -2.95
CA LYS A 90 -4.47 14.25 -3.42
C LYS A 90 -4.14 14.70 -4.84
N ASP A 91 -2.86 14.77 -5.18
CA ASP A 91 -2.42 15.17 -6.52
C ASP A 91 -2.85 14.12 -7.56
N GLN A 92 -2.69 12.82 -7.23
CA GLN A 92 -3.17 11.74 -8.10
C GLN A 92 -4.70 11.74 -8.26
N ALA A 93 -5.45 12.05 -7.20
CA ALA A 93 -6.90 12.18 -7.25
C ALA A 93 -7.35 13.34 -8.16
N ARG A 94 -6.63 14.47 -8.15
CA ARG A 94 -6.90 15.61 -9.05
C ARG A 94 -6.67 15.25 -10.51
N GLU A 95 -5.59 14.53 -10.81
CA GLU A 95 -5.32 14.04 -12.16
C GLU A 95 -6.40 13.06 -12.64
N ALA A 96 -6.83 12.15 -11.78
CA ALA A 96 -7.92 11.22 -12.07
C ALA A 96 -9.24 11.96 -12.33
N LYS A 97 -9.54 13.00 -11.55
CA LYS A 97 -10.72 13.84 -11.76
C LYS A 97 -10.66 14.58 -13.10
N ILE A 98 -9.50 15.08 -13.51
CA ILE A 98 -9.34 15.77 -14.81
C ILE A 98 -9.50 14.79 -15.97
N SER A 99 -8.90 13.61 -15.87
CA SER A 99 -8.83 12.64 -16.97
C SER A 99 -10.09 11.76 -17.10
N LYS A 100 -10.70 11.37 -15.98
CA LYS A 100 -11.84 10.44 -15.93
C LYS A 100 -13.15 11.10 -15.49
N ASN A 101 -13.13 12.36 -15.03
CA ASN A 101 -14.29 13.06 -14.46
C ASN A 101 -14.94 12.33 -13.27
N GLU A 102 -14.12 11.66 -12.46
CA GLU A 102 -14.53 10.85 -11.32
C GLU A 102 -13.88 11.33 -10.01
N GLU A 103 -14.66 11.36 -8.94
CA GLU A 103 -14.16 11.53 -7.58
C GLU A 103 -13.60 10.18 -7.09
N THR A 104 -12.30 10.14 -6.80
CA THR A 104 -11.59 8.90 -6.48
C THR A 104 -10.81 9.03 -5.17
N SER A 105 -10.74 7.92 -4.43
CA SER A 105 -10.03 7.87 -3.15
C SER A 105 -8.66 7.22 -3.32
N TRP A 106 -7.62 7.86 -2.79
CA TRP A 106 -6.24 7.44 -3.00
C TRP A 106 -5.47 7.32 -1.69
N LEU A 107 -4.54 6.36 -1.65
CA LEU A 107 -3.72 6.06 -0.49
C LEU A 107 -2.25 5.97 -0.91
N ASP A 108 -1.41 6.79 -0.27
CA ASP A 108 0.04 6.67 -0.41
C ASP A 108 0.68 6.22 0.91
N PHE A 109 1.82 5.53 0.84
CA PHE A 109 2.54 5.08 2.02
C PHE A 109 4.05 5.15 1.85
N HIS A 110 4.73 5.21 2.99
CA HIS A 110 6.18 5.06 3.04
C HIS A 110 6.64 4.44 4.35
N MET A 111 7.64 3.56 4.26
CA MET A 111 8.27 2.94 5.43
C MET A 111 9.63 3.59 5.71
N ALA A 112 9.70 4.34 6.81
CA ALA A 112 10.92 5.02 7.23
C ALA A 112 11.77 4.12 8.15
N TYR A 113 12.61 3.27 7.56
CA TYR A 113 13.48 2.34 8.32
C TYR A 113 14.69 3.00 9.03
N GLY A 114 15.03 4.25 8.70
CA GLY A 114 16.18 4.97 9.24
C GLY A 114 15.91 6.45 9.48
N GLY A 115 16.88 7.17 10.03
CA GLY A 115 16.80 8.62 10.13
C GLY A 115 16.97 9.26 8.75
N PHE A 116 16.00 10.06 8.32
CA PHE A 116 16.03 10.75 7.04
C PHE A 116 15.94 12.26 7.25
N SER A 117 16.73 13.02 6.49
CA SER A 117 16.58 14.45 6.32
C SER A 117 16.11 14.74 4.90
N GLY A 118 15.06 15.54 4.75
CA GLY A 118 14.54 15.96 3.45
C GLY A 118 13.04 15.72 3.29
N SER A 119 12.49 16.14 2.15
CA SER A 119 11.10 15.87 1.75
C SER A 119 10.92 14.42 1.24
N LEU A 120 9.67 13.96 1.16
CA LEU A 120 9.29 12.68 0.55
C LEU A 120 9.93 12.49 -0.83
N MET A 121 9.92 13.53 -1.66
CA MET A 121 10.53 13.49 -2.99
C MET A 121 12.03 13.24 -2.92
N GLU A 122 12.73 13.88 -1.98
CA GLU A 122 14.16 13.66 -1.78
C GLU A 122 14.46 12.25 -1.25
N ILE A 123 13.62 11.74 -0.35
CA ILE A 123 13.73 10.38 0.18
C ILE A 123 13.53 9.36 -0.95
N ARG A 124 12.47 9.50 -1.75
CA ARG A 124 12.17 8.61 -2.88
C ARG A 124 13.24 8.70 -3.96
N ARG A 125 13.72 9.90 -4.32
CA ARG A 125 14.84 10.05 -5.26
C ARG A 125 16.14 9.38 -4.78
N LYS A 126 16.39 9.35 -3.47
CA LYS A 126 17.61 8.73 -2.93
C LYS A 126 17.51 7.21 -2.77
N LYS A 127 16.32 6.67 -2.52
CA LYS A 127 16.14 5.26 -2.13
C LYS A 127 15.22 4.43 -3.02
N CYS A 128 14.37 5.10 -3.78
CA CYS A 128 13.33 4.49 -4.59
C CYS A 128 13.48 4.87 -6.07
N SER A 129 14.60 5.46 -6.48
CA SER A 129 14.90 5.67 -7.90
C SER A 129 16.28 5.16 -8.27
N ILE A 130 16.35 4.36 -9.34
CA ILE A 130 17.57 3.70 -9.82
C ILE A 130 17.57 3.78 -11.33
N ASN A 131 18.57 4.41 -11.94
CA ASN A 131 18.70 4.52 -13.41
C ASN A 131 17.38 4.93 -14.10
N ASN A 132 16.74 6.00 -13.63
CA ASN A 132 15.41 6.50 -14.06
C ASN A 132 14.21 5.59 -13.78
N CYS A 133 14.40 4.49 -13.08
CA CYS A 133 13.33 3.58 -12.67
C CYS A 133 12.84 3.92 -11.26
N GLN A 134 11.53 3.92 -11.02
CA GLN A 134 10.89 4.17 -9.73
C GLN A 134 10.46 2.85 -9.08
N LEU A 135 11.00 2.56 -7.90
CA LEU A 135 10.67 1.39 -7.11
C LEU A 135 9.34 1.53 -6.37
N HIS A 136 9.01 2.73 -5.93
CA HIS A 136 7.71 2.95 -5.32
C HIS A 136 6.64 3.09 -6.41
N PHE A 137 5.60 2.28 -6.32
CA PHE A 137 4.55 2.18 -7.33
C PHE A 137 3.30 2.97 -6.97
N GLY A 138 3.06 3.26 -5.69
CA GLY A 138 1.95 4.12 -5.27
C GLY A 138 2.02 5.56 -5.83
N PRO A 139 1.00 6.39 -5.58
CA PRO A 139 -0.19 6.12 -4.77
C PRO A 139 -1.12 5.04 -5.34
N TYR A 140 -1.98 4.49 -4.48
CA TYR A 140 -2.92 3.42 -4.82
C TYR A 140 -4.37 3.91 -4.81
N LEU A 141 -5.12 3.55 -5.84
CA LEU A 141 -6.56 3.76 -5.93
C LEU A 141 -7.29 2.80 -4.98
N VAL A 142 -8.12 3.36 -4.12
CA VAL A 142 -8.91 2.64 -3.10
C VAL A 142 -10.39 2.80 -3.41
N ALA A 143 -11.22 1.90 -2.89
CA ALA A 143 -12.68 1.93 -3.06
C ALA A 143 -13.17 1.91 -4.51
N SER A 144 -12.37 1.33 -5.43
CA SER A 144 -12.73 1.10 -6.83
C SER A 144 -12.82 -0.39 -7.16
N ASP A 145 -13.82 -0.74 -7.96
CA ASP A 145 -13.98 -2.08 -8.54
C ASP A 145 -13.35 -2.22 -9.93
N ASP A 146 -12.84 -1.13 -10.50
CA ASP A 146 -12.09 -1.17 -11.75
C ASP A 146 -10.70 -1.79 -11.53
N LEU A 147 -10.57 -3.06 -11.92
CA LEU A 147 -9.32 -3.81 -11.90
C LEU A 147 -8.47 -3.60 -13.18
N SER A 148 -8.95 -2.82 -14.15
CA SER A 148 -8.12 -2.43 -15.29
C SER A 148 -7.09 -1.35 -14.91
N ASP A 149 -7.37 -0.59 -13.85
CA ASP A 149 -6.44 0.35 -13.26
C ASP A 149 -5.36 -0.37 -12.44
N GLU A 150 -4.11 -0.31 -12.92
CA GLU A 150 -2.97 -0.96 -12.26
C GLU A 150 -2.71 -0.43 -10.85
N LYS A 151 -3.15 0.79 -10.54
CA LYS A 151 -3.00 1.40 -9.21
C LYS A 151 -4.07 0.92 -8.23
N ASN A 152 -5.03 0.10 -8.65
CA ASN A 152 -6.02 -0.46 -7.74
C ASN A 152 -5.34 -1.26 -6.61
N ILE A 153 -5.62 -0.90 -5.36
CA ILE A 153 -5.02 -1.51 -4.17
C ILE A 153 -5.23 -3.05 -4.09
N LYS A 154 -6.27 -3.58 -4.75
CA LYS A 154 -6.49 -5.02 -4.87
C LYS A 154 -5.31 -5.74 -5.55
N HIS A 155 -4.63 -5.11 -6.51
CA HIS A 155 -3.42 -5.67 -7.13
C HIS A 155 -2.27 -5.78 -6.14
N LEU A 156 -2.03 -4.74 -5.34
CA LEU A 156 -1.04 -4.76 -4.27
C LEU A 156 -1.31 -5.91 -3.30
N LYS A 157 -2.56 -6.03 -2.82
CA LYS A 157 -2.97 -7.10 -1.88
C LYS A 157 -2.81 -8.50 -2.48
N ASN A 158 -3.21 -8.68 -3.73
CA ASN A 158 -3.07 -9.96 -4.43
C ASN A 158 -1.59 -10.35 -4.62
N GLY A 159 -0.73 -9.40 -4.95
CA GLY A 159 0.72 -9.62 -5.05
C GLY A 159 1.35 -9.98 -3.71
N ILE A 160 0.98 -9.28 -2.63
CA ILE A 160 1.41 -9.63 -1.26
C ILE A 160 0.95 -11.05 -0.92
N LYS A 161 -0.31 -11.39 -1.21
CA LYS A 161 -0.86 -12.74 -0.97
C LYS A 161 -0.10 -13.82 -1.73
N ASP A 162 0.34 -13.55 -2.97
CA ASP A 162 1.18 -14.46 -3.74
C ASP A 162 2.53 -14.70 -3.04
N PHE A 163 3.23 -13.63 -2.64
CA PHE A 163 4.52 -13.75 -1.95
C PHE A 163 4.43 -14.35 -0.53
N ILE A 164 3.28 -14.31 0.13
CA ILE A 164 3.06 -15.01 1.41
C ILE A 164 3.04 -16.52 1.24
N ASN A 165 2.68 -17.04 0.07
CA ASN A 165 2.65 -18.47 -0.20
C ASN A 165 4.08 -19.03 -0.24
N THR A 166 4.62 -19.41 0.92
CA THR A 166 5.99 -19.90 1.07
C THR A 166 6.32 -21.16 0.26
N LYS A 167 5.31 -21.94 -0.15
CA LYS A 167 5.50 -23.07 -1.08
C LYS A 167 5.89 -22.56 -2.48
N LYS A 168 5.24 -21.49 -2.92
CA LYS A 168 5.51 -20.81 -4.22
C LYS A 168 6.65 -19.80 -4.14
N TRP A 169 6.86 -19.14 -3.00
CA TRP A 169 7.88 -18.12 -2.82
C TRP A 169 8.56 -18.25 -1.45
N PRO A 170 9.67 -19.02 -1.36
CA PRO A 170 10.48 -19.07 -0.14
C PRO A 170 10.95 -17.67 0.28
N ARG A 171 11.02 -17.41 1.59
CA ARG A 171 11.36 -16.06 2.11
C ARG A 171 12.74 -15.57 1.70
N SER A 172 13.72 -16.47 1.53
CA SER A 172 15.04 -16.12 1.01
C SER A 172 14.96 -15.60 -0.42
N MET A 173 14.17 -16.27 -1.27
CA MET A 173 13.98 -15.91 -2.68
C MET A 173 13.23 -14.59 -2.85
N VAL A 174 12.25 -14.30 -1.99
CA VAL A 174 11.57 -12.98 -2.01
C VAL A 174 12.53 -11.85 -1.62
N LYS A 175 13.42 -12.09 -0.65
CA LYS A 175 14.47 -11.13 -0.27
C LYS A 175 15.47 -10.92 -1.41
N GLU A 176 15.89 -12.00 -2.05
CA GLU A 176 16.75 -11.95 -3.23
C GLU A 176 16.08 -11.14 -4.35
N PHE A 177 14.81 -11.42 -4.67
CA PHE A 177 14.08 -10.66 -5.69
C PHE A 177 14.05 -9.16 -5.40
N ARG A 178 13.83 -8.78 -4.14
CA ARG A 178 13.89 -7.39 -3.68
C ARG A 178 15.25 -6.75 -4.00
N GLU A 179 16.35 -7.46 -3.81
CA GLU A 179 17.69 -6.98 -4.13
C GLU A 179 17.87 -6.81 -5.65
N TYR A 180 17.43 -7.78 -6.45
CA TYR A 180 17.45 -7.68 -7.91
C TYR A 180 16.65 -6.49 -8.45
N LEU A 181 15.50 -6.17 -7.86
CA LEU A 181 14.75 -4.94 -8.19
C LEU A 181 15.60 -3.69 -7.96
N THR A 182 16.44 -3.67 -6.92
CA THR A 182 17.34 -2.54 -6.65
C THR A 182 18.58 -2.49 -7.56
N LEU A 183 18.82 -3.51 -8.38
CA LEU A 183 19.92 -3.51 -9.36
C LEU A 183 19.45 -3.00 -10.74
N GLY A 184 18.15 -2.77 -10.92
CA GLY A 184 17.55 -2.22 -12.13
C GLY A 184 16.82 -3.26 -12.99
N GLU A 185 16.28 -2.78 -14.11
CA GLU A 185 15.35 -3.54 -14.96
C GLU A 185 15.91 -4.87 -15.46
N ARG A 186 17.13 -4.85 -16.00
CA ARG A 186 17.77 -6.05 -16.56
C ARG A 186 17.99 -7.13 -15.50
N ALA A 187 18.53 -6.76 -14.35
CA ALA A 187 18.80 -7.70 -13.27
C ALA A 187 17.49 -8.33 -12.75
N ALA A 188 16.45 -7.52 -12.56
CA ALA A 188 15.14 -8.02 -12.19
C ALA A 188 14.58 -9.00 -13.24
N GLN A 189 14.74 -8.66 -14.53
CA GLN A 189 14.29 -9.47 -15.66
C GLN A 189 14.98 -10.84 -15.69
N ASP A 190 16.31 -10.87 -15.53
CA ASP A 190 17.10 -12.10 -15.44
C ASP A 190 16.60 -13.01 -14.30
N PHE A 191 16.30 -12.43 -13.12
CA PHE A 191 15.72 -13.17 -12.00
C PHE A 191 14.36 -13.78 -12.34
N ARG A 192 13.45 -13.05 -13.01
CA ARG A 192 12.14 -13.58 -13.41
C ARG A 192 12.28 -14.74 -14.38
N ASP A 193 13.16 -14.62 -15.38
CA ASP A 193 13.37 -15.66 -16.38
C ASP A 193 13.87 -16.96 -15.72
N GLU A 194 14.79 -16.85 -14.75
CA GLU A 194 15.24 -17.98 -13.95
C GLU A 194 14.10 -18.62 -13.14
N MET A 195 13.26 -17.81 -12.49
CA MET A 195 12.13 -18.31 -11.70
C MET A 195 11.06 -18.97 -12.56
N GLN A 196 10.83 -18.46 -13.77
CA GLN A 196 9.91 -19.05 -14.73
C GLN A 196 10.37 -20.45 -15.15
N ILE A 197 11.67 -20.65 -15.40
CA ILE A 197 12.25 -21.99 -15.67
C ILE A 197 12.01 -22.95 -14.51
N LYS A 198 12.05 -22.43 -13.26
CA LYS A 198 11.74 -23.18 -12.05
C LYS A 198 10.23 -23.37 -11.79
N GLY A 199 9.36 -22.98 -12.74
CA GLY A 199 7.91 -23.10 -12.63
C GLY A 199 7.26 -22.12 -11.64
N ARG A 200 7.92 -20.99 -11.35
CA ARG A 200 7.42 -19.95 -10.44
C ARG A 200 7.12 -18.69 -11.22
N GLU A 201 5.83 -18.42 -11.40
CA GLU A 201 5.35 -17.24 -12.13
C GLU A 201 5.00 -16.11 -11.18
N LEU A 202 5.40 -14.88 -11.51
CA LEU A 202 5.04 -13.68 -10.76
C LEU A 202 3.57 -13.32 -10.98
N TYR A 203 2.97 -12.62 -10.01
CA TYR A 203 1.61 -12.11 -10.13
C TYR A 203 1.51 -11.05 -11.24
N ASP A 204 0.71 -11.32 -12.28
CA ASP A 204 0.75 -10.59 -13.55
C ASP A 204 -0.13 -9.32 -13.63
N LEU A 205 -0.94 -9.05 -12.60
CA LEU A 205 -2.02 -8.04 -12.63
C LEU A 205 -2.96 -8.27 -13.85
N PRO A 206 -3.63 -9.43 -13.94
CA PRO A 206 -4.22 -9.93 -15.19
C PRO A 206 -5.27 -9.01 -15.82
N ALA A 207 -6.05 -8.29 -15.00
CA ALA A 207 -7.09 -7.39 -15.49
C ALA A 207 -6.56 -6.10 -16.16
N THR A 208 -5.28 -5.78 -15.98
CA THR A 208 -4.64 -4.60 -16.60
C THR A 208 -4.20 -4.84 -18.05
N GLY A 209 -4.02 -6.11 -18.46
CA GLY A 209 -3.44 -6.47 -19.75
C GLY A 209 -1.96 -6.05 -19.95
N LYS A 210 -1.29 -5.52 -18.92
CA LYS A 210 0.09 -5.00 -19.03
C LYS A 210 1.16 -6.09 -18.92
N GLY A 211 0.82 -7.28 -18.44
CA GLY A 211 1.72 -8.42 -18.42
C GLY A 211 2.94 -8.21 -17.51
N TYR A 212 2.73 -7.75 -16.27
CA TYR A 212 3.82 -7.44 -15.33
C TYR A 212 4.61 -8.67 -14.90
N GLY A 213 4.00 -9.85 -14.94
CA GLY A 213 4.62 -11.14 -14.63
C GLY A 213 5.60 -11.58 -15.71
N VAL A 214 5.42 -11.06 -16.93
CA VAL A 214 6.39 -11.17 -18.01
C VAL A 214 7.36 -9.99 -17.93
N ASN A 215 6.91 -8.76 -18.16
CA ASN A 215 7.80 -7.60 -18.11
C ASN A 215 7.66 -6.88 -16.77
N ILE A 216 8.63 -7.11 -15.88
CA ILE A 216 8.61 -6.67 -14.48
C ILE A 216 8.52 -5.14 -14.34
N TRP A 217 9.06 -4.44 -15.34
CA TRP A 217 9.08 -2.99 -15.42
C TRP A 217 8.25 -2.50 -16.59
N ARG A 218 7.39 -1.51 -16.34
CA ARG A 218 6.58 -0.83 -17.36
C ARG A 218 6.65 0.66 -17.12
N GLY A 219 7.03 1.41 -18.15
CA GLY A 219 7.19 2.88 -18.04
C GLY A 219 8.18 3.29 -16.94
N GLY A 220 9.20 2.48 -16.68
CA GLY A 220 10.16 2.73 -15.59
C GLY A 220 9.60 2.48 -14.18
N SER A 221 8.47 1.79 -14.01
CA SER A 221 7.89 1.48 -12.70
C SER A 221 7.62 -0.02 -12.54
N THR A 222 7.60 -0.49 -11.29
CA THR A 222 7.34 -1.89 -10.97
C THR A 222 6.45 -2.03 -9.73
N PRO A 223 5.41 -2.89 -9.75
CA PRO A 223 4.51 -3.04 -8.61
C PRO A 223 5.10 -3.93 -7.50
N TYR A 224 6.11 -4.74 -7.82
CA TYR A 224 6.60 -5.79 -6.92
C TYR A 224 7.36 -5.28 -5.71
N PHE A 225 8.05 -4.15 -5.83
CA PHE A 225 8.84 -3.63 -4.71
C PHE A 225 7.94 -3.28 -3.53
N ASP A 226 6.86 -2.54 -3.77
CA ASP A 226 5.85 -2.20 -2.75
C ASP A 226 5.17 -3.46 -2.18
N MET A 227 4.88 -4.47 -3.00
CA MET A 227 4.34 -5.76 -2.53
C MET A 227 5.29 -6.47 -1.56
N ILE A 228 6.58 -6.49 -1.86
CA ILE A 228 7.59 -7.14 -1.02
C ILE A 228 7.85 -6.34 0.25
N GLU A 229 7.91 -5.01 0.13
CA GLU A 229 8.10 -4.07 1.23
C GLU A 229 7.00 -4.20 2.29
N LEU A 230 5.75 -4.42 1.87
CA LEU A 230 4.62 -4.60 2.78
C LEU A 230 4.46 -6.03 3.32
N LEU A 231 5.24 -6.99 2.84
CA LEU A 231 5.07 -8.41 3.16
C LEU A 231 5.12 -8.70 4.67
N ASP A 232 5.94 -7.94 5.41
CA ASP A 232 6.11 -8.09 6.86
C ASP A 232 5.20 -7.16 7.68
N PHE A 233 4.54 -6.20 7.02
CA PHE A 233 3.70 -5.20 7.66
C PHE A 233 2.21 -5.39 7.40
N TYR A 234 1.80 -6.19 6.42
CA TYR A 234 0.39 -6.38 6.10
C TYR A 234 -0.14 -7.69 6.71
N PRO A 235 -0.99 -7.65 7.76
CA PRO A 235 -1.50 -8.86 8.40
C PRO A 235 -2.33 -9.70 7.43
N LYS A 236 -2.10 -11.02 7.44
CA LYS A 236 -2.73 -11.97 6.50
C LYS A 236 -4.26 -11.86 6.43
N HIS A 237 -4.90 -11.62 7.58
CA HIS A 237 -6.36 -11.53 7.67
C HIS A 237 -6.95 -10.36 6.87
N PHE A 238 -6.23 -9.25 6.72
CA PHE A 238 -6.67 -8.09 5.93
C PHE A 238 -6.45 -8.26 4.42
N LEU A 239 -5.65 -9.25 4.00
CA LEU A 239 -5.45 -9.56 2.58
C LEU A 239 -6.61 -10.38 1.99
N THR A 240 -7.33 -11.12 2.85
CA THR A 240 -8.47 -11.97 2.45
C THR A 240 -9.82 -11.30 2.70
N ALA A 241 -9.90 -10.33 3.63
CA ALA A 241 -11.13 -9.66 4.01
C ALA A 241 -11.55 -8.58 2.99
N GLY A 242 -11.94 -9.03 1.78
CA GLY A 242 -12.82 -8.30 0.87
C GLY A 242 -14.31 -8.59 1.11
N GLN A 243 -14.64 -9.49 2.04
CA GLN A 243 -16.01 -9.74 2.49
C GLN A 243 -16.08 -9.47 3.99
N VAL A 244 -16.50 -8.26 4.33
CA VAL A 244 -17.15 -8.05 5.61
C VAL A 244 -18.49 -8.78 5.49
N ASN A 245 -18.68 -9.85 6.26
CA ASN A 245 -20.02 -10.34 6.54
C ASN A 245 -20.80 -9.16 7.12
N THR A 246 -21.66 -8.57 6.31
CA THR A 246 -22.71 -7.65 6.75
C THR A 246 -23.82 -8.48 7.39
N ASP A 247 -23.54 -9.08 8.54
CA ASP A 247 -24.54 -9.72 9.39
C ASP A 247 -24.13 -9.51 10.86
N ALA A 248 -24.55 -8.38 11.40
CA ALA A 248 -24.89 -8.17 12.81
C ALA A 248 -25.71 -6.87 12.94
#